data_AF-A0A8X6H9G0-F1
#
_entry.id   AF-A0A8X6H9G0-F1
#
_cell.length_a   1.000
_cell.length_b   1.000
_cell.length_c   1.000
_cell.angle_alpha   90.00
_cell.angle_beta   90.00
_cell.angle_gamma   90.00
#
_symmetry.space_group_name_H-M   'P 1'
#
loop_
_entity.id
_entity.type
_entity.pdbx_description
1 polymer ?
#
loop_
_entity_poly.entity_id
_entity_poly.type
_entity_poly.pdbx_seq_one_letter_code
_entity_poly.pdbx_strand_id
1 'polypeptide(L)'
;MHRRNTRNETLDRSSARSETVSKDVNNSDSEHLRKSAYRRFCERISFMKYIFIILIIPPILNYASLKRESTVLLPLEGEQVDMGWGQKMFISCIGEGVPTIILDAPTGGTSDVWYLAQQRLAKISKVCVYDRAGLGFSDLPFVNEMSRTQKTENRKFVSQVATVEQMTCDLHHLVTNAKPLARPFIIVGSETGALIARHYALTYPSDVTDIVLLNPLVEDLFWRQKEDWNNYWNIHLLPSLQSLQLSAYVGISRIAALLGWLKPDLFGGAVPKEVELRQLSHLCNPSHMSAVFHEHLLLNTSFVQMNEVWQIKTFPTNISVSVINSRKFEKIPPQLQKAWQQSQLYLRQSLHPTCMYYVTDGSAGELYSEPGVIVTKIQQLVYKWRINYDTFPTVHTFREQESLLE
;
A
#
# COMPACT_ATOMS: atom_id res chain seq x y z
N MET A 1 88.34 -66.67 46.82
CA MET A 1 87.54 -67.04 45.63
C MET A 1 87.18 -65.75 44.89
N HIS A 2 87.86 -65.46 43.77
CA HIS A 2 87.31 -65.52 42.40
C HIS A 2 86.29 -64.39 42.14
N ARG A 3 86.39 -63.53 41.11
CA ARG A 3 87.17 -63.53 39.86
C ARG A 3 87.06 -62.12 39.22
N ARG A 4 88.10 -61.70 38.48
CA ARG A 4 88.13 -60.52 37.58
C ARG A 4 87.10 -60.62 36.43
N ASN A 5 86.60 -59.48 35.95
CA ASN A 5 86.65 -59.02 34.53
C ASN A 5 85.86 -57.71 34.35
N THR A 6 86.51 -56.58 34.06
CA THR A 6 86.75 -55.95 32.72
C THR A 6 85.52 -55.37 32.02
N ARG A 7 85.56 -54.03 31.88
CA ARG A 7 85.02 -53.13 30.84
C ARG A 7 84.23 -53.77 29.70
N ASN A 8 83.10 -53.15 29.36
CA ASN A 8 82.94 -52.47 28.07
C ASN A 8 81.84 -51.40 28.15
N GLU A 9 82.26 -50.14 27.96
CA GLU A 9 81.40 -49.03 27.56
C GLU A 9 81.03 -49.24 26.08
N THR A 10 79.74 -49.37 25.79
CA THR A 10 79.21 -49.18 24.43
C THR A 10 77.98 -48.28 24.50
N LEU A 11 78.25 -47.00 24.26
CA LEU A 11 77.43 -46.04 23.54
C LEU A 11 75.90 -46.22 23.58
N ASP A 12 75.34 -45.45 24.50
CA ASP A 12 74.13 -44.65 24.35
C ASP A 12 74.18 -43.82 23.05
N ARG A 13 73.37 -44.17 22.03
CA ARG A 13 73.10 -43.28 20.87
C ARG A 13 71.85 -43.58 20.04
N SER A 14 70.91 -44.39 20.53
CA SER A 14 69.64 -44.68 19.83
C SER A 14 68.40 -44.09 20.51
N SER A 15 68.45 -43.73 21.80
CA SER A 15 67.30 -43.20 22.54
C SER A 15 67.10 -41.69 22.35
N ALA A 16 68.17 -40.90 22.41
CA ALA A 16 68.09 -39.43 22.32
C ALA A 16 67.68 -38.90 20.93
N ARG A 17 67.84 -39.69 19.86
CA ARG A 17 67.48 -39.28 18.47
C ARG A 17 65.99 -39.48 18.18
N SER A 18 65.31 -40.37 18.92
CA SER A 18 63.89 -40.67 18.74
C SER A 18 62.99 -39.67 19.50
N GLU A 19 63.44 -39.15 20.64
CA GLU A 19 62.70 -38.14 21.42
C GLU A 19 62.77 -36.72 20.85
N THR A 20 63.88 -36.32 20.21
CA THR A 20 63.96 -35.03 19.52
C THR A 20 63.14 -35.03 18.22
N VAL A 21 63.14 -36.14 17.46
CA VAL A 21 62.35 -36.25 16.23
C VAL A 21 60.84 -36.28 16.54
N SER A 22 60.41 -36.92 17.63
CA SER A 22 58.98 -36.94 18.00
C SER A 22 58.46 -35.61 18.57
N LYS A 23 59.32 -34.83 19.24
CA LYS A 23 58.97 -33.46 19.69
C LYS A 23 58.91 -32.46 18.54
N ASP A 24 59.84 -32.52 17.59
CA ASP A 24 59.84 -31.62 16.43
C ASP A 24 58.68 -31.91 15.47
N VAL A 25 58.31 -33.18 15.26
CA VAL A 25 57.14 -33.58 14.44
C VAL A 25 55.82 -33.15 15.11
N ASN A 26 55.68 -33.33 16.42
CA ASN A 26 54.49 -32.87 17.15
C ASN A 26 54.34 -31.35 17.18
N ASN A 27 55.46 -30.61 17.19
CA ASN A 27 55.42 -29.15 17.18
C ASN A 27 55.10 -28.61 15.78
N SER A 28 55.61 -29.23 14.71
CA SER A 28 55.28 -28.87 13.32
C SER A 28 53.82 -29.15 12.96
N ASP A 29 53.26 -30.27 13.43
CA ASP A 29 51.85 -30.62 13.19
C ASP A 29 50.89 -29.70 13.96
N SER A 30 51.24 -29.34 15.21
CA SER A 30 50.50 -28.35 16.00
C SER A 30 50.51 -26.96 15.35
N GLU A 31 51.66 -26.52 14.83
CA GLU A 31 51.78 -25.24 14.15
C GLU A 31 51.05 -25.23 12.80
N HIS A 32 51.07 -26.34 12.05
CA HIS A 32 50.29 -26.51 10.82
C HIS A 32 48.78 -26.52 11.08
N LEU A 33 48.31 -27.21 12.12
CA LEU A 33 46.91 -27.21 12.54
C LEU A 33 46.45 -25.81 12.95
N ARG A 34 47.30 -25.07 13.69
CA ARG A 34 47.02 -23.70 14.12
C ARG A 34 47.01 -22.69 12.97
N LYS A 35 47.93 -22.81 11.99
CA LYS A 35 47.91 -22.02 10.74
C LYS A 35 46.70 -22.36 9.87
N SER A 36 46.30 -23.63 9.78
CA SER A 36 45.09 -24.10 9.08
C SER A 36 43.80 -23.58 9.72
N ALA A 37 43.73 -23.58 11.05
CA ALA A 37 42.60 -23.01 11.79
C ALA A 37 42.52 -21.48 11.63
N TYR A 38 43.66 -20.78 11.71
CA TYR A 38 43.74 -19.34 11.48
C TYR A 38 43.35 -18.95 10.05
N ARG A 39 43.77 -19.72 9.04
CA ARG A 39 43.38 -19.53 7.64
C ARG A 39 41.87 -19.70 7.44
N ARG A 40 41.28 -20.78 7.96
CA ARG A 40 39.82 -21.01 7.94
C ARG A 40 39.05 -19.92 8.69
N PHE A 41 39.61 -19.39 9.78
CA PHE A 41 39.04 -18.27 10.52
C PHE A 41 39.08 -16.96 9.71
N CYS A 42 40.20 -16.66 9.05
CA CYS A 42 40.34 -15.50 8.17
C CYS A 42 39.41 -15.60 6.95
N GLU A 43 39.27 -16.78 6.34
CA GLU A 43 38.34 -17.05 5.24
C GLU A 43 36.87 -16.86 5.68
N ARG A 44 36.51 -17.35 6.88
CA ARG A 44 35.18 -17.11 7.47
C ARG A 44 34.92 -15.63 7.74
N ILE A 45 35.89 -14.90 8.29
CA ILE A 45 35.78 -13.45 8.48
C ILE A 45 35.63 -12.74 7.14
N SER A 46 36.41 -13.13 6.13
CA SER A 46 36.31 -12.54 4.79
C SER A 46 34.93 -12.79 4.17
N PHE A 47 34.38 -14.00 4.30
CA PHE A 47 33.03 -14.34 3.83
C PHE A 47 31.95 -13.55 4.58
N MET A 48 32.05 -13.42 5.91
CA MET A 48 31.13 -12.62 6.72
C MET A 48 31.16 -11.13 6.34
N LYS A 49 32.32 -10.58 5.95
CA LYS A 49 32.42 -9.19 5.44
C LYS A 49 31.57 -8.99 4.20
N TYR A 50 31.62 -9.91 3.22
CA TYR A 50 30.80 -9.80 2.01
C TYR A 50 29.31 -9.93 2.31
N ILE A 51 28.92 -10.83 3.23
CA ILE A 51 27.52 -10.94 3.67
C ILE A 51 27.06 -9.62 4.31
N PHE A 52 27.87 -9.04 5.20
CA PHE A 52 27.55 -7.76 5.83
C PHE A 52 27.35 -6.64 4.81
N ILE A 53 28.25 -6.56 3.81
CA ILE A 53 28.15 -5.60 2.70
C ILE A 53 26.86 -5.82 1.90
N ILE A 54 26.53 -7.06 1.54
CA ILE A 54 25.33 -7.42 0.78
C ILE A 54 24.05 -7.13 1.57
N LEU A 55 24.06 -7.25 2.89
CA LEU A 55 22.89 -6.96 3.73
C LEU A 55 22.66 -5.47 3.98
N ILE A 56 23.72 -4.65 3.99
CA ILE A 56 23.64 -3.24 4.40
C ILE A 56 23.57 -2.27 3.23
N ILE A 57 24.28 -2.56 2.14
CA ILE A 57 24.32 -1.65 0.98
C ILE A 57 22.93 -1.49 0.34
N PRO A 58 22.16 -2.55 0.01
CA PRO A 58 20.89 -2.40 -0.68
C PRO A 58 19.85 -1.56 0.09
N PRO A 59 19.65 -1.72 1.41
CA PRO A 59 18.79 -0.83 2.20
C PRO A 59 19.21 0.63 2.15
N ILE A 60 20.52 0.91 2.28
CA ILE A 60 21.05 2.28 2.25
C ILE A 60 20.83 2.92 0.88
N LEU A 61 21.12 2.19 -0.21
CA LEU A 61 20.90 2.68 -1.56
C LEU A 61 19.41 2.88 -1.84
N ASN A 62 18.54 1.99 -1.37
CA ASN A 62 17.10 2.15 -1.49
C ASN A 62 16.63 3.41 -0.76
N TYR A 63 17.07 3.63 0.49
CA TYR A 63 16.75 4.83 1.25
C TYR A 63 17.22 6.12 0.54
N ALA A 64 18.46 6.13 0.04
CA ALA A 64 19.00 7.27 -0.70
C ALA A 64 18.21 7.56 -1.99
N SER A 65 17.81 6.51 -2.72
CA SER A 65 16.96 6.62 -3.92
C SER A 65 15.60 7.20 -3.58
N LEU A 66 14.93 6.64 -2.55
CA LEU A 66 13.62 7.10 -2.09
C LEU A 66 13.64 8.57 -1.66
N LYS A 67 14.72 9.01 -0.99
CA LYS A 67 14.83 10.41 -0.56
C LYS A 67 14.88 11.35 -1.77
N ARG A 68 15.60 10.99 -2.84
CA ARG A 68 15.62 11.75 -4.09
C ARG A 68 14.27 11.69 -4.80
N GLU A 69 13.71 10.50 -4.96
CA GLU A 69 12.44 10.24 -5.63
C GLU A 69 11.26 10.96 -4.98
N SER A 70 11.25 11.11 -3.65
CA SER A 70 10.21 11.84 -2.92
C SER A 70 10.06 13.30 -3.37
N THR A 71 11.11 13.89 -3.94
CA THR A 71 11.10 15.26 -4.48
C THR A 71 10.90 15.29 -5.99
N VAL A 72 11.54 14.37 -6.71
CA VAL A 72 11.54 14.36 -8.18
C VAL A 72 10.24 13.80 -8.76
N LEU A 73 9.64 12.82 -8.08
CA LEU A 73 8.43 12.14 -8.55
C LEU A 73 7.14 12.74 -7.98
N LEU A 74 7.21 13.74 -7.09
CA LEU A 74 6.03 14.40 -6.57
C LEU A 74 5.24 15.04 -7.75
N PRO A 75 3.92 14.80 -7.86
CA PRO A 75 3.10 15.41 -8.92
C PRO A 75 3.22 16.94 -8.91
N LEU A 76 3.33 17.55 -10.09
CA LEU A 76 3.46 19.01 -10.22
C LEU A 76 2.27 19.77 -9.61
N GLU A 77 1.05 19.24 -9.78
CA GLU A 77 -0.19 19.82 -9.24
C GLU A 77 -0.56 19.24 -7.85
N GLY A 78 0.34 18.44 -7.26
CA GLY A 78 0.16 17.82 -5.97
C GLY A 78 1.01 18.46 -4.87
N GLU A 79 0.51 18.41 -3.64
CA GLU A 79 1.21 18.92 -2.47
C GLU A 79 0.99 18.05 -1.24
N GLN A 80 1.91 18.14 -0.29
CA GLN A 80 1.80 17.53 1.03
C GLN A 80 1.26 18.56 2.03
N VAL A 81 -0.01 18.43 2.41
CA VAL A 81 -0.71 19.34 3.31
C VAL A 81 -0.55 18.87 4.75
N ASP A 82 -0.13 19.76 5.65
CA ASP A 82 -0.10 19.47 7.09
C ASP A 82 -1.53 19.41 7.65
N MET A 83 -1.85 18.31 8.32
CA MET A 83 -3.13 18.10 8.96
C MET A 83 -3.32 18.95 10.23
N GLY A 84 -2.29 19.69 10.67
CA GLY A 84 -2.31 20.60 11.82
C GLY A 84 -1.64 20.03 13.07
N TRP A 85 -1.14 18.80 13.01
CA TRP A 85 -0.38 18.13 14.09
C TRP A 85 0.97 17.58 13.59
N GLY A 86 1.47 18.08 12.46
CA GLY A 86 2.78 17.72 11.90
C GLY A 86 2.80 16.47 11.03
N GLN A 87 1.65 15.80 10.86
CA GLN A 87 1.47 14.74 9.86
C GLN A 87 1.02 15.37 8.54
N LYS A 88 1.69 15.02 7.44
CA LYS A 88 1.31 15.52 6.11
C LYS A 88 0.56 14.48 5.28
N MET A 89 -0.45 14.94 4.57
CA MET A 89 -1.24 14.15 3.64
C MET A 89 -1.08 14.70 2.23
N PHE A 90 -0.86 13.81 1.26
CA PHE A 90 -0.77 14.18 -0.14
C PHE A 90 -2.14 14.40 -0.76
N ILE A 91 -2.30 15.50 -1.51
CA ILE A 91 -3.48 15.80 -2.30
C ILE A 91 -3.09 16.58 -3.56
N SER A 92 -3.65 16.18 -4.70
CA SER A 92 -3.54 16.87 -6.00
C SER A 92 -4.92 17.22 -6.50
N CYS A 93 -5.15 18.50 -6.78
CA CYS A 93 -6.45 19.01 -7.25
C CYS A 93 -6.24 19.79 -8.53
N ILE A 94 -6.92 19.37 -9.59
CA ILE A 94 -6.81 19.98 -10.92
C ILE A 94 -8.21 20.34 -11.44
N GLY A 95 -8.29 21.27 -12.39
CA GLY A 95 -9.57 21.80 -12.88
C GLY A 95 -10.30 22.69 -11.88
N GLU A 96 -11.48 23.17 -12.26
CA GLU A 96 -12.24 24.18 -11.52
C GLU A 96 -13.75 23.92 -11.53
N GLY A 97 -14.46 24.60 -10.62
CA GLY A 97 -15.92 24.55 -10.53
C GLY A 97 -16.45 23.51 -9.54
N VAL A 98 -17.78 23.44 -9.48
CA VAL A 98 -18.55 22.54 -8.61
C VAL A 98 -19.49 21.65 -9.44
N PRO A 99 -19.89 20.47 -8.92
CA PRO A 99 -19.47 19.86 -7.64
C PRO A 99 -18.01 19.38 -7.68
N THR A 100 -17.29 19.46 -6.56
CA THR A 100 -15.90 18.98 -6.50
C THR A 100 -15.89 17.45 -6.47
N ILE A 101 -15.11 16.84 -7.35
CA ILE A 101 -14.97 15.38 -7.42
C ILE A 101 -13.78 14.96 -6.57
N ILE A 102 -13.97 13.99 -5.68
CA ILE A 102 -12.91 13.40 -4.86
C ILE A 102 -12.74 11.95 -5.28
N LEU A 103 -11.54 11.56 -5.68
CA LEU A 103 -11.20 10.20 -6.13
C LEU A 103 -10.36 9.49 -5.07
N ASP A 104 -10.84 8.34 -4.59
CA ASP A 104 -10.22 7.51 -3.55
C ASP A 104 -9.78 6.15 -4.12
N ALA A 105 -8.51 5.81 -3.93
CA ALA A 105 -7.82 4.67 -4.53
C ALA A 105 -8.30 3.32 -3.96
N PRO A 106 -8.04 2.19 -4.65
CA PRO A 106 -8.30 0.85 -4.12
C PRO A 106 -7.42 0.51 -2.91
N THR A 107 -7.64 -0.66 -2.31
CA THR A 107 -6.96 -1.10 -1.09
C THR A 107 -5.44 -1.14 -1.29
N GLY A 108 -4.68 -0.41 -0.46
CA GLY A 108 -3.22 -0.27 -0.60
C GLY A 108 -2.75 0.50 -1.85
N GLY A 109 -3.67 0.99 -2.69
CA GLY A 109 -3.36 1.78 -3.87
C GLY A 109 -3.05 3.25 -3.54
N THR A 110 -2.42 3.95 -4.49
CA THR A 110 -2.17 5.39 -4.41
C THR A 110 -3.09 6.15 -5.37
N SER A 111 -3.12 7.47 -5.23
CA SER A 111 -3.79 8.40 -6.14
C SER A 111 -3.42 8.23 -7.63
N ASP A 112 -2.27 7.61 -7.94
CA ASP A 112 -1.80 7.40 -9.31
C ASP A 112 -2.73 6.56 -10.18
N VAL A 113 -3.49 5.63 -9.58
CA VAL A 113 -4.47 4.81 -10.31
C VAL A 113 -5.54 5.66 -11.00
N TRP A 114 -5.75 6.88 -10.50
CA TRP A 114 -6.74 7.82 -11.03
C TRP A 114 -6.19 8.76 -12.09
N TYR A 115 -4.90 8.70 -12.44
CA TYR A 115 -4.25 9.68 -13.31
C TYR A 115 -5.05 9.97 -14.59
N LEU A 116 -5.40 8.93 -15.35
CA LEU A 116 -6.12 9.09 -16.62
C LEU A 116 -7.55 9.62 -16.44
N ALA A 117 -8.25 9.18 -15.39
CA ALA A 117 -9.60 9.65 -15.08
C ALA A 117 -9.59 11.11 -14.61
N GLN A 118 -8.63 11.47 -13.76
CA GLN A 118 -8.46 12.82 -13.22
C GLN A 118 -8.25 13.82 -14.34
N GLN A 119 -7.34 13.55 -15.28
CA GLN A 119 -7.05 14.44 -16.42
C GLN A 119 -8.29 14.70 -17.30
N ARG A 120 -9.13 13.68 -17.51
CA ARG A 120 -10.36 13.82 -18.29
C ARG A 120 -11.44 14.59 -17.53
N LEU A 121 -11.65 14.26 -16.26
CA LEU A 121 -12.68 14.90 -15.43
C LEU A 121 -12.34 16.35 -15.06
N ALA A 122 -11.06 16.71 -15.02
CA ALA A 122 -10.58 18.08 -14.79
C ALA A 122 -11.15 19.10 -15.79
N LYS A 123 -11.46 18.64 -17.01
CA LYS A 123 -12.03 19.47 -18.07
C LYS A 123 -13.47 19.90 -17.77
N ILE A 124 -14.16 19.21 -16.86
CA ILE A 124 -15.58 19.45 -16.57
C ILE A 124 -15.83 19.95 -15.15
N SER A 125 -15.00 19.60 -14.15
CA SER A 125 -15.13 20.07 -12.77
C SER A 125 -13.78 20.04 -12.05
N LYS A 126 -13.73 20.59 -10.83
CA LYS A 126 -12.56 20.43 -9.94
C LYS A 126 -12.46 18.97 -9.50
N VAL A 127 -11.28 18.36 -9.66
CA VAL A 127 -11.04 16.95 -9.32
C VAL A 127 -9.82 16.81 -8.43
N CYS A 128 -10.03 16.25 -7.25
CA CYS A 128 -8.99 16.00 -6.27
C CYS A 128 -8.74 14.49 -6.11
N VAL A 129 -7.47 14.10 -6.17
CA VAL A 129 -6.98 12.79 -5.76
C VAL A 129 -6.14 12.97 -4.49
N TYR A 130 -6.12 11.98 -3.61
CA TYR A 130 -5.33 12.04 -2.38
C TYR A 130 -4.76 10.66 -2.04
N ASP A 131 -3.68 10.63 -1.26
CA ASP A 131 -3.14 9.38 -0.72
C ASP A 131 -3.56 9.24 0.74
N ARG A 132 -4.11 8.09 1.13
CA ARG A 132 -4.43 7.80 2.54
C ARG A 132 -3.16 7.79 3.40
N ALA A 133 -3.32 7.93 4.72
CA ALA A 133 -2.18 8.01 5.65
C ALA A 133 -1.20 6.84 5.45
N GLY A 134 0.08 7.17 5.27
CA GLY A 134 1.16 6.22 5.01
C GLY A 134 1.25 5.67 3.59
N LEU A 135 0.29 5.92 2.70
CA LEU A 135 0.35 5.53 1.30
C LEU A 135 0.95 6.65 0.43
N GLY A 136 1.45 6.27 -0.75
CA GLY A 136 2.01 7.20 -1.74
C GLY A 136 2.99 8.22 -1.14
N PHE A 137 2.62 9.50 -1.21
CA PHE A 137 3.36 10.63 -0.64
C PHE A 137 2.81 11.12 0.71
N SER A 138 1.84 10.45 1.32
CA SER A 138 1.36 10.78 2.67
C SER A 138 2.27 10.20 3.74
N ASP A 139 2.46 10.97 4.82
CA ASP A 139 3.24 10.52 5.97
C ASP A 139 2.56 9.33 6.65
N LEU A 140 3.37 8.45 7.23
CA LEU A 140 2.85 7.45 8.16
C LEU A 140 2.10 8.16 9.28
N PRO A 141 0.98 7.58 9.72
CA PRO A 141 0.19 8.19 10.75
C PRO A 141 0.95 8.36 12.06
N PHE A 142 0.77 9.52 12.68
CA PHE A 142 1.48 9.85 13.91
C PHE A 142 0.96 9.01 15.08
N VAL A 143 1.71 7.98 15.47
CA VAL A 143 1.46 7.26 16.72
C VAL A 143 2.11 8.06 17.85
N ASN A 144 1.35 8.98 18.45
CA ASN A 144 1.82 9.76 19.60
C ASN A 144 2.24 8.82 20.76
N GLU A 145 3.55 8.64 20.98
CA GLU A 145 4.08 8.03 22.21
C GLU A 145 3.78 8.89 23.46
N MET A 146 3.41 10.16 23.29
CA MET A 146 2.97 11.07 24.37
C MET A 146 1.63 10.67 25.02
N SER A 147 0.86 9.76 24.43
CA SER A 147 -0.28 9.13 25.13
C SER A 147 0.17 8.10 26.19
N ARG A 148 1.47 7.79 26.32
CA ARG A 148 1.98 6.91 27.39
C ARG A 148 2.17 7.61 28.73
N THR A 149 2.30 8.93 28.77
CA THR A 149 2.54 9.70 30.01
C THR A 149 1.27 10.25 30.66
N GLN A 150 0.14 10.28 29.95
CA GLN A 150 -1.17 10.45 30.57
C GLN A 150 -1.77 9.08 30.89
N LYS A 151 -1.33 8.51 32.02
CA LYS A 151 -2.00 7.40 32.72
C LYS A 151 -3.40 7.86 33.17
N THR A 152 -4.34 7.89 32.25
CA THR A 152 -5.77 7.82 32.56
C THR A 152 -6.24 6.48 32.05
N GLU A 153 -6.74 5.64 32.96
CA GLU A 153 -6.91 4.19 32.85
C GLU A 153 -7.89 3.68 31.78
N ASN A 154 -8.30 4.47 30.79
CA ASN A 154 -9.34 4.08 29.83
C ASN A 154 -9.06 4.45 28.37
N ARG A 155 -7.83 4.29 27.86
CA ARG A 155 -7.59 4.24 26.40
C ARG A 155 -6.51 3.24 26.02
N LYS A 156 -6.97 2.03 25.67
CA LYS A 156 -6.26 1.06 24.83
C LYS A 156 -6.22 1.55 23.36
N PHE A 157 -5.97 2.83 23.12
CA PHE A 157 -5.88 3.44 21.79
C PHE A 157 -4.44 3.33 21.29
N VAL A 158 -4.05 2.13 20.88
CA VAL A 158 -3.31 2.07 19.63
C VAL A 158 -4.35 2.48 18.60
N SER A 159 -4.34 3.76 18.19
CA SER A 159 -5.23 4.24 17.14
C SER A 159 -5.06 3.29 15.95
N GLN A 160 -6.12 2.58 15.58
CA GLN A 160 -6.09 1.63 14.49
C GLN A 160 -6.11 2.44 13.21
N VAL A 161 -4.94 2.86 12.74
CA VAL A 161 -4.89 4.03 11.85
C VAL A 161 -5.36 3.76 10.41
N ALA A 162 -5.52 2.50 10.04
CA ALA A 162 -5.98 2.10 8.72
C ALA A 162 -7.39 1.49 8.76
N THR A 163 -8.29 2.08 9.56
CA THR A 163 -9.71 1.70 9.60
C THR A 163 -10.58 2.73 8.88
N VAL A 164 -11.75 2.31 8.39
CA VAL A 164 -12.67 3.19 7.63
C VAL A 164 -13.07 4.45 8.40
N GLU A 165 -13.30 4.35 9.71
CA GLU A 165 -13.62 5.53 10.53
C GLU A 165 -12.49 6.54 10.52
N GLN A 166 -11.26 6.09 10.78
CA GLN A 166 -10.10 6.98 10.83
C GLN A 166 -9.81 7.56 9.44
N MET A 167 -9.83 6.75 8.39
CA MET A 167 -9.63 7.21 7.02
C MET A 167 -10.70 8.22 6.58
N THR A 168 -11.95 8.05 7.01
CA THR A 168 -13.04 9.01 6.76
C THR A 168 -12.81 10.32 7.50
N CYS A 169 -12.38 10.27 8.76
CA CYS A 169 -12.04 11.45 9.55
C CYS A 169 -10.84 12.21 8.94
N ASP A 170 -9.81 11.48 8.50
CA ASP A 170 -8.64 12.05 7.84
C ASP A 170 -9.05 12.75 6.54
N LEU A 171 -9.86 12.09 5.69
CA LEU A 171 -10.37 12.70 4.47
C LEU A 171 -11.20 13.95 4.77
N HIS A 172 -12.14 13.87 5.72
CA HIS A 172 -12.99 14.99 6.08
C HIS A 172 -12.16 16.19 6.56
N HIS A 173 -11.22 15.97 7.48
CA HIS A 173 -10.34 17.04 7.97
C HIS A 173 -9.45 17.61 6.86
N LEU A 174 -8.92 16.75 5.98
CA LEU A 174 -8.12 17.16 4.84
C LEU A 174 -8.88 18.14 3.95
N VAL A 175 -10.14 17.86 3.60
CA VAL A 175 -10.92 18.64 2.64
C VAL A 175 -11.75 19.77 3.25
N THR A 176 -11.84 19.86 4.57
CA THR A 176 -12.62 20.90 5.26
C THR A 176 -11.78 21.88 6.06
N ASN A 177 -10.67 21.41 6.65
CA ASN A 177 -9.84 22.20 7.54
C ASN A 177 -8.44 22.44 6.96
N ALA A 178 -7.74 21.39 6.54
CA ALA A 178 -6.35 21.49 6.12
C ALA A 178 -6.21 22.10 4.71
N LYS A 179 -7.02 21.64 3.76
CA LYS A 179 -7.16 22.19 2.40
C LYS A 179 -8.66 22.31 2.04
N PRO A 180 -9.34 23.36 2.51
CA PRO A 180 -10.78 23.51 2.31
C PRO A 180 -11.19 23.47 0.83
N LEU A 181 -12.09 22.55 0.48
CA LEU A 181 -12.65 22.37 -0.86
C LEU A 181 -14.10 22.85 -0.95
N ALA A 182 -14.51 23.31 -2.13
CA ALA A 182 -15.87 23.76 -2.38
C ALA A 182 -16.85 22.58 -2.43
N ARG A 183 -17.88 22.63 -1.60
CA ARG A 183 -19.00 21.67 -1.58
C ARG A 183 -20.05 22.02 -2.64
N PRO A 184 -20.88 21.07 -3.07
CA PRO A 184 -20.92 19.67 -2.63
C PRO A 184 -19.88 18.77 -3.32
N PHE A 185 -19.65 17.60 -2.73
CA PHE A 185 -18.73 16.59 -3.24
C PHE A 185 -19.45 15.47 -4.00
N ILE A 186 -18.80 15.01 -5.07
CA ILE A 186 -19.03 13.68 -5.64
C ILE A 186 -17.84 12.83 -5.21
N ILE A 187 -18.08 11.83 -4.35
CA ILE A 187 -17.00 10.94 -3.87
C ILE A 187 -17.00 9.66 -4.70
N VAL A 188 -15.88 9.40 -5.35
CA VAL A 188 -15.65 8.24 -6.21
C VAL A 188 -14.61 7.38 -5.53
N GLY A 189 -14.97 6.16 -5.14
CA GLY A 189 -14.07 5.28 -4.41
C GLY A 189 -14.01 3.90 -5.04
N SER A 190 -12.82 3.30 -5.10
CA SER A 190 -12.68 1.89 -5.47
C SER A 190 -12.34 1.02 -4.26
N GLU A 191 -12.89 -0.19 -4.20
CA GLU A 191 -12.64 -1.16 -3.13
C GLU A 191 -12.78 -0.54 -1.72
N THR A 192 -11.68 -0.41 -0.96
CA THR A 192 -11.67 0.26 0.35
C THR A 192 -12.01 1.75 0.25
N GLY A 193 -11.60 2.44 -0.82
CA GLY A 193 -12.07 3.79 -1.13
C GLY A 193 -13.60 3.87 -1.29
N ALA A 194 -14.24 2.81 -1.80
CA ALA A 194 -15.70 2.74 -1.89
C ALA A 194 -16.34 2.57 -0.50
N LEU A 195 -15.67 1.83 0.40
CA LEU A 195 -16.08 1.70 1.81
C LEU A 195 -16.00 3.05 2.53
N ILE A 196 -14.93 3.80 2.31
CA ILE A 196 -14.74 5.17 2.83
C ILE A 196 -15.82 6.10 2.27
N ALA A 197 -16.10 6.07 0.97
CA ALA A 197 -17.15 6.90 0.36
C ALA A 197 -18.54 6.66 0.98
N ARG A 198 -18.88 5.38 1.23
CA ARG A 198 -20.13 5.01 1.92
C ARG A 198 -20.17 5.53 3.36
N HIS A 199 -19.09 5.34 4.11
CA HIS A 199 -18.98 5.78 5.49
C HIS A 199 -19.01 7.31 5.61
N TYR A 200 -18.35 8.02 4.69
CA TYR A 200 -18.36 9.48 4.58
C TYR A 200 -19.78 9.99 4.33
N ALA A 201 -20.51 9.42 3.37
CA ALA A 201 -21.88 9.82 3.06
C ALA A 201 -22.85 9.65 4.25
N LEU A 202 -22.65 8.62 5.08
CA LEU A 202 -23.45 8.38 6.31
C LEU A 202 -23.07 9.33 7.47
N THR A 203 -21.81 9.76 7.50
CA THR A 203 -21.25 10.57 8.59
C THR A 203 -21.45 12.06 8.33
N TYR A 204 -21.21 12.50 7.10
CA TYR A 204 -21.25 13.90 6.64
C TYR A 204 -22.19 14.07 5.44
N PRO A 205 -23.49 13.76 5.57
CA PRO A 205 -24.44 13.77 4.45
C PRO A 205 -24.67 15.16 3.84
N SER A 206 -24.34 16.24 4.55
CA SER A 206 -24.42 17.62 4.05
C SER A 206 -23.35 17.96 3.02
N ASP A 207 -22.27 17.20 3.00
CA ASP A 207 -21.08 17.52 2.20
C ASP A 207 -21.12 16.86 0.82
N VAL A 208 -21.96 15.83 0.64
CA VAL A 208 -21.94 14.93 -0.51
C VAL A 208 -23.29 14.97 -1.24
N THR A 209 -23.26 15.05 -2.57
CA THR A 209 -24.47 14.86 -3.40
C THR A 209 -24.56 13.46 -3.98
N ASP A 210 -23.43 12.88 -4.35
CA ASP A 210 -23.39 11.60 -5.06
C ASP A 210 -22.15 10.79 -4.64
N ILE A 211 -22.30 9.47 -4.60
CA ILE A 211 -21.18 8.55 -4.48
C ILE A 211 -21.13 7.56 -5.65
N VAL A 212 -19.92 7.29 -6.13
CA VAL A 212 -19.65 6.31 -7.20
C VAL A 212 -18.70 5.25 -6.65
N LEU A 213 -19.16 3.99 -6.65
CA LEU A 213 -18.49 2.88 -5.99
C LEU A 213 -17.97 1.90 -7.04
N LEU A 214 -16.65 1.76 -7.16
CA LEU A 214 -16.02 0.86 -8.12
C LEU A 214 -15.56 -0.42 -7.44
N ASN A 215 -16.10 -1.57 -7.85
CA ASN A 215 -15.80 -2.87 -7.26
C ASN A 215 -15.78 -2.83 -5.72
N PRO A 216 -16.84 -2.30 -5.07
CA PRO A 216 -16.83 -2.04 -3.64
C PRO A 216 -16.56 -3.32 -2.86
N LEU A 217 -15.66 -3.25 -1.88
CA LEU A 217 -15.54 -4.31 -0.89
C LEU A 217 -16.68 -4.18 0.11
N VAL A 218 -17.30 -5.30 0.43
CA VAL A 218 -18.48 -5.37 1.29
C VAL A 218 -18.26 -6.32 2.43
N GLU A 219 -18.94 -6.03 3.53
CA GLU A 219 -18.92 -6.77 4.78
C GLU A 219 -19.16 -8.27 4.51
N ASP A 220 -20.09 -8.57 3.60
CA ASP A 220 -20.52 -9.93 3.28
C ASP A 220 -19.40 -10.87 2.85
N LEU A 221 -18.36 -10.31 2.25
CA LEU A 221 -17.20 -11.04 1.75
C LEU A 221 -16.46 -11.77 2.88
N PHE A 222 -16.47 -11.22 4.10
CA PHE A 222 -15.77 -11.76 5.27
C PHE A 222 -16.72 -12.51 6.23
N TRP A 223 -18.03 -12.27 6.16
CA TRP A 223 -19.03 -12.87 7.05
C TRP A 223 -19.68 -14.14 6.48
N ARG A 224 -20.25 -14.11 5.26
CA ARG A 224 -20.98 -15.26 4.69
C ARG A 224 -20.08 -16.25 3.96
N GLN A 225 -18.97 -15.79 3.38
CA GLN A 225 -18.00 -16.64 2.66
C GLN A 225 -16.76 -16.92 3.50
N LYS A 226 -16.98 -17.07 4.81
CA LYS A 226 -15.98 -16.99 5.85
C LYS A 226 -14.81 -17.97 5.69
N GLU A 227 -14.97 -19.08 4.98
CA GLU A 227 -13.91 -20.08 4.87
C GLU A 227 -12.96 -19.75 3.71
N ASP A 228 -13.43 -19.72 2.46
CA ASP A 228 -12.53 -19.56 1.30
C ASP A 228 -11.83 -18.20 1.27
N TRP A 229 -12.57 -17.11 1.50
CA TRP A 229 -12.01 -15.76 1.43
C TRP A 229 -11.06 -15.48 2.59
N ASN A 230 -11.45 -15.79 3.84
CA ASN A 230 -10.56 -15.57 4.99
C ASN A 230 -9.35 -16.49 4.97
N ASN A 231 -9.47 -17.73 4.49
CA ASN A 231 -8.32 -18.61 4.35
C ASN A 231 -7.33 -18.04 3.34
N TYR A 232 -7.79 -17.61 2.18
CA TYR A 232 -6.91 -16.94 1.21
C TYR A 232 -6.28 -15.67 1.79
N TRP A 233 -7.08 -14.83 2.44
CA TRP A 233 -6.62 -13.59 3.03
C TRP A 233 -5.50 -13.80 4.07
N ASN A 234 -5.72 -14.71 5.01
CA ASN A 234 -4.80 -14.94 6.13
C ASN A 234 -3.60 -15.82 5.78
N ILE A 235 -3.76 -16.79 4.88
CA ILE A 235 -2.72 -17.77 4.55
C ILE A 235 -1.86 -17.31 3.37
N HIS A 236 -2.44 -16.58 2.41
CA HIS A 236 -1.74 -16.18 1.19
C HIS A 236 -1.52 -14.66 1.12
N LEU A 237 -2.58 -13.85 1.20
CA LEU A 237 -2.47 -12.42 0.92
C LEU A 237 -1.63 -11.70 1.99
N LEU A 238 -2.01 -11.77 3.27
CA LEU A 238 -1.29 -11.06 4.34
C LEU A 238 0.19 -11.47 4.45
N PRO A 239 0.57 -12.77 4.41
CA PRO A 239 1.99 -13.15 4.42
C PRO A 239 2.75 -12.67 3.18
N SER A 240 2.09 -12.62 2.01
CA SER A 240 2.73 -12.10 0.79
C SER A 240 3.00 -10.60 0.88
N LEU A 241 2.06 -9.82 1.41
CA LEU A 241 2.22 -8.38 1.66
C LEU A 241 3.28 -8.10 2.72
N GLN A 242 3.31 -8.90 3.79
CA GLN A 242 4.36 -8.83 4.80
C GLN A 242 5.75 -9.15 4.22
N SER A 243 5.83 -10.14 3.33
CA SER A 243 7.08 -10.46 2.63
C SER A 243 7.52 -9.32 1.72
N LEU A 244 6.58 -8.69 1.01
CA LEU A 244 6.85 -7.53 0.16
C LEU A 244 7.32 -6.32 0.99
N GLN A 245 6.70 -6.09 2.15
CA GLN A 245 7.13 -5.07 3.12
C GLN A 245 8.57 -5.33 3.60
N LEU A 246 8.89 -6.56 4.03
CA LEU A 246 10.25 -6.92 4.44
C LEU A 246 11.24 -6.75 3.29
N SER A 247 10.86 -7.13 2.06
CA SER A 247 11.69 -6.96 0.87
C SER A 247 12.02 -5.49 0.58
N ALA A 248 11.11 -4.57 0.88
CA ALA A 248 11.33 -3.13 0.79
C ALA A 248 12.32 -2.64 1.85
N TYR A 249 12.19 -3.10 3.10
CA TYR A 249 13.15 -2.78 4.17
C TYR A 249 14.57 -3.23 3.83
N VAL A 250 14.73 -4.42 3.24
CA VAL A 250 16.06 -4.94 2.89
C VAL A 250 16.56 -4.50 1.50
N GLY A 251 15.77 -3.74 0.74
CA GLY A 251 16.13 -3.24 -0.59
C GLY A 251 16.03 -4.27 -1.73
N ILE A 252 15.47 -5.46 -1.50
CA ILE A 252 15.24 -6.48 -2.53
C ILE A 252 14.20 -6.01 -3.55
N SER A 253 13.13 -5.34 -3.11
CA SER A 253 12.11 -4.81 -4.04
C SER A 253 12.72 -3.83 -5.03
N ARG A 254 13.67 -3.00 -4.60
CA ARG A 254 14.42 -2.09 -5.49
C ARG A 254 15.20 -2.83 -6.56
N ILE A 255 15.92 -3.89 -6.17
CA ILE A 255 16.66 -4.72 -7.13
C ILE A 255 15.68 -5.37 -8.11
N ALA A 256 14.56 -5.90 -7.63
CA ALA A 256 13.51 -6.48 -8.46
C ALA A 256 12.89 -5.45 -9.42
N ALA A 257 12.68 -4.20 -9.00
CA ALA A 257 12.21 -3.12 -9.85
C ALA A 257 13.23 -2.78 -10.96
N LEU A 258 14.52 -2.68 -10.63
CA LEU A 258 15.59 -2.42 -11.61
C LEU A 258 15.75 -3.56 -12.62
N LEU A 259 15.50 -4.80 -12.21
CA LEU A 259 15.51 -5.98 -13.08
C LEU A 259 14.21 -6.14 -13.89
N GLY A 260 13.20 -5.29 -13.66
CA GLY A 260 11.89 -5.38 -14.34
C GLY A 260 10.99 -6.51 -13.85
N TRP A 261 11.27 -7.08 -12.67
CA TRP A 261 10.44 -8.13 -12.07
C TRP A 261 9.22 -7.57 -11.32
N LEU A 262 9.31 -6.34 -10.82
CA LEU A 262 8.16 -5.60 -10.34
C LEU A 262 7.52 -4.80 -11.47
N LYS A 263 6.19 -4.88 -11.57
CA LYS A 263 5.41 -4.13 -12.54
C LYS A 263 4.48 -3.16 -11.81
N PRO A 264 4.28 -1.94 -12.32
CA PRO A 264 3.25 -1.04 -11.79
C PRO A 264 1.86 -1.60 -12.09
N ASP A 265 0.85 -1.13 -11.35
CA ASP A 265 -0.55 -1.51 -11.58
C ASP A 265 -1.10 -0.82 -12.83
N LEU A 266 -0.79 0.46 -13.00
CA LEU A 266 -1.12 1.26 -14.18
C LEU A 266 0.13 1.44 -15.04
N PHE A 267 0.15 0.85 -16.24
CA PHE A 267 1.30 0.88 -17.15
C PHE A 267 0.89 0.83 -18.63
N GLY A 268 1.74 1.39 -19.50
CA GLY A 268 1.54 1.39 -20.95
C GLY A 268 0.48 2.38 -21.46
N GLY A 269 0.27 2.39 -22.77
CA GLY A 269 -0.74 3.23 -23.42
C GLY A 269 -0.47 4.73 -23.25
N ALA A 270 -1.45 5.44 -22.68
CA ALA A 270 -1.44 6.90 -22.46
C ALA A 270 -0.83 7.32 -21.10
N VAL A 271 -0.29 6.38 -20.33
CA VAL A 271 0.24 6.63 -19.00
C VAL A 271 1.67 7.19 -19.10
N PRO A 272 1.98 8.38 -18.55
CA PRO A 272 3.33 8.92 -18.55
C PRO A 272 4.31 8.06 -17.78
N LYS A 273 5.58 8.06 -18.20
CA LYS A 273 6.60 7.21 -17.59
C LYS A 273 6.86 7.57 -16.13
N GLU A 274 6.66 8.84 -15.77
CA GLU A 274 6.78 9.36 -14.42
C GLU A 274 5.77 8.69 -13.46
N VAL A 275 4.55 8.43 -13.93
CA VAL A 275 3.49 7.76 -13.14
C VAL A 275 3.84 6.28 -12.94
N GLU A 276 4.41 5.61 -13.94
CA GLU A 276 4.90 4.24 -13.79
C GLU A 276 6.08 4.16 -12.80
N LEU A 277 7.04 5.07 -12.91
CA LEU A 277 8.21 5.12 -12.02
C LEU A 277 7.83 5.42 -10.57
N ARG A 278 6.84 6.29 -10.37
CA ARG A 278 6.30 6.62 -9.06
C ARG A 278 5.66 5.41 -8.37
N GLN A 279 4.81 4.67 -9.07
CA GLN A 279 4.23 3.42 -8.56
C GLN A 279 5.33 2.41 -8.15
N LEU A 280 6.36 2.23 -8.98
CA LEU A 280 7.50 1.36 -8.64
C LEU A 280 8.29 1.87 -7.43
N SER A 281 8.48 3.19 -7.31
CA SER A 281 9.09 3.82 -6.14
C SER A 281 8.29 3.54 -4.86
N HIS A 282 6.96 3.60 -4.91
CA HIS A 282 6.10 3.28 -3.78
C HIS A 282 6.23 1.81 -3.35
N LEU A 283 6.30 0.86 -4.29
CA LEU A 283 6.57 -0.56 -3.97
C LEU A 283 7.95 -0.79 -3.32
N CYS A 284 8.89 0.14 -3.53
CA CYS A 284 10.21 0.11 -2.91
C CYS A 284 10.25 0.81 -1.55
N ASN A 285 9.20 1.54 -1.16
CA ASN A 285 9.14 2.32 0.06
C ASN A 285 8.63 1.46 1.24
N PRO A 286 9.45 1.23 2.30
CA PRO A 286 9.03 0.42 3.44
C PRO A 286 7.83 1.00 4.20
N SER A 287 7.73 2.32 4.30
CA SER A 287 6.63 3.01 4.96
C SER A 287 5.31 2.81 4.21
N HIS A 288 5.36 2.96 2.88
CA HIS A 288 4.23 2.67 2.01
C HIS A 288 3.77 1.22 2.16
N MET A 289 4.70 0.27 2.04
CA MET A 289 4.35 -1.15 2.16
C MET A 289 3.84 -1.53 3.56
N SER A 290 4.28 -0.81 4.60
CA SER A 290 3.72 -0.96 5.95
C SER A 290 2.24 -0.54 5.98
N ALA A 291 1.91 0.62 5.42
CA ALA A 291 0.54 1.10 5.34
C ALA A 291 -0.35 0.17 4.50
N VAL A 292 0.15 -0.31 3.36
CA VAL A 292 -0.53 -1.33 2.53
C VAL A 292 -0.87 -2.56 3.37
N PHE A 293 0.10 -3.11 4.10
CA PHE A 293 -0.13 -4.26 4.97
C PHE A 293 -1.16 -3.97 6.06
N HIS A 294 -1.07 -2.82 6.73
CA HIS A 294 -2.00 -2.45 7.81
C HIS A 294 -3.43 -2.25 7.32
N GLU A 295 -3.63 -1.65 6.14
CA GLU A 295 -4.96 -1.49 5.54
C GLU A 295 -5.61 -2.86 5.28
N HIS A 296 -4.84 -3.81 4.74
CA HIS A 296 -5.34 -5.18 4.51
C HIS A 296 -5.60 -5.94 5.82
N LEU A 297 -4.74 -5.75 6.83
CA LEU A 297 -4.89 -6.39 8.14
C LEU A 297 -6.14 -5.92 8.87
N LEU A 298 -6.44 -4.62 8.80
CA LEU A 298 -7.54 -3.97 9.53
C LEU A 298 -8.84 -3.88 8.73
N LEU A 299 -8.88 -4.45 7.53
CA LEU A 299 -10.06 -4.40 6.68
C LEU A 299 -11.30 -5.05 7.33
N ASN A 300 -11.11 -6.15 8.08
CA ASN A 300 -12.22 -6.78 8.82
C ASN A 300 -12.79 -5.85 9.90
N THR A 301 -11.92 -5.12 10.60
CA THR A 301 -12.36 -4.09 11.57
C THR A 301 -13.15 -3.00 10.86
N SER A 302 -12.72 -2.57 9.67
CA SER A 302 -13.44 -1.58 8.87
C SER A 302 -14.86 -2.05 8.49
N PHE A 303 -15.05 -3.34 8.17
CA PHE A 303 -16.39 -3.88 7.93
C PHE A 303 -17.25 -3.93 9.19
N VAL A 304 -16.67 -4.23 10.35
CA VAL A 304 -17.40 -4.16 11.63
C VAL A 304 -17.89 -2.74 11.86
N GLN A 305 -17.01 -1.74 11.74
CA GLN A 305 -17.36 -0.32 11.90
C GLN A 305 -18.47 0.12 10.93
N MET A 306 -18.35 -0.26 9.65
CA MET A 306 -19.37 0.07 8.66
C MET A 306 -20.72 -0.58 8.99
N ASN A 307 -20.71 -1.84 9.45
CA ASN A 307 -21.92 -2.52 9.88
C ASN A 307 -22.55 -1.85 11.11
N GLU A 308 -21.75 -1.41 12.09
CA GLU A 308 -22.23 -0.68 13.27
C GLU A 308 -22.97 0.61 12.88
N VAL A 309 -22.43 1.39 11.93
CA VAL A 309 -23.09 2.60 11.43
C VAL A 309 -24.41 2.26 10.74
N TRP A 310 -24.46 1.19 9.94
CA TRP A 310 -25.68 0.73 9.26
C TRP A 310 -26.79 0.26 10.20
N GLN A 311 -26.45 -0.29 11.37
CA GLN A 311 -27.47 -0.66 12.35
C GLN A 311 -28.16 0.56 12.98
N ILE A 312 -27.53 1.74 12.93
CA ILE A 312 -27.97 2.95 13.64
C ILE A 312 -28.52 4.00 12.67
N LYS A 313 -27.95 4.10 11.45
CA LYS A 313 -28.30 5.11 10.44
C LYS A 313 -28.75 4.45 9.15
N THR A 314 -29.85 4.96 8.60
CA THR A 314 -30.25 4.66 7.22
C THR A 314 -29.46 5.52 6.24
N PHE A 315 -29.23 4.98 5.05
CA PHE A 315 -28.53 5.72 4.01
C PHE A 315 -29.38 6.92 3.53
N PRO A 316 -28.80 8.14 3.41
CA PRO A 316 -29.57 9.34 3.06
C PRO A 316 -30.20 9.24 1.67
N THR A 317 -31.50 9.55 1.56
CA THR A 317 -32.25 9.45 0.30
C THR A 317 -31.92 10.55 -0.71
N ASN A 318 -31.31 11.64 -0.24
CA ASN A 318 -30.86 12.77 -1.07
C ASN A 318 -29.52 12.50 -1.77
N ILE A 319 -28.78 11.47 -1.36
CA ILE A 319 -27.48 11.11 -1.95
C ILE A 319 -27.71 10.04 -3.00
N SER A 320 -27.31 10.31 -4.24
CA SER A 320 -27.39 9.29 -5.29
C SER A 320 -26.21 8.31 -5.21
N VAL A 321 -26.48 7.04 -5.47
CA VAL A 321 -25.47 5.98 -5.41
C VAL A 321 -25.38 5.27 -6.76
N SER A 322 -24.18 5.24 -7.33
CA SER A 322 -23.87 4.47 -8.54
C SER A 322 -22.79 3.43 -8.23
N VAL A 323 -23.00 2.19 -8.64
CA VAL A 323 -22.05 1.09 -8.46
C VAL A 323 -21.57 0.62 -9.84
N ILE A 324 -20.26 0.58 -10.04
CA ILE A 324 -19.62 0.10 -11.27
C ILE A 324 -18.77 -1.12 -10.92
N ASN A 325 -19.20 -2.29 -11.37
CA ASN A 325 -18.48 -3.53 -11.14
C ASN A 325 -17.83 -4.05 -12.42
N SER A 326 -16.60 -4.52 -12.33
CA SER A 326 -15.96 -5.31 -13.39
C SER A 326 -16.46 -6.75 -13.33
N ARG A 327 -16.50 -7.45 -14.46
CA ARG A 327 -16.90 -8.87 -14.47
C ARG A 327 -15.87 -9.75 -13.74
N LYS A 328 -14.59 -9.35 -13.78
CA LYS A 328 -13.47 -10.02 -13.11
C LYS A 328 -12.84 -9.12 -12.07
N PHE A 329 -12.58 -9.68 -10.90
CA PHE A 329 -11.79 -9.02 -9.86
C PHE A 329 -10.37 -9.51 -10.05
N GLU A 330 -9.42 -8.59 -10.18
CA GLU A 330 -8.09 -8.96 -10.62
C GLU A 330 -7.31 -9.68 -9.52
N LYS A 331 -6.30 -10.47 -9.91
CA LYS A 331 -5.31 -11.07 -9.00
C LYS A 331 -5.86 -12.05 -7.95
N ILE A 332 -7.09 -12.56 -8.10
CA ILE A 332 -7.65 -13.60 -7.21
C ILE A 332 -7.87 -14.95 -7.91
N PRO A 333 -7.77 -16.08 -7.18
CA PRO A 333 -8.10 -17.41 -7.70
C PRO A 333 -9.56 -17.52 -8.20
N PRO A 334 -9.85 -18.37 -9.22
CA PRO A 334 -11.19 -18.51 -9.80
C PRO A 334 -12.30 -18.86 -8.79
N GLN A 335 -11.97 -19.63 -7.75
CA GLN A 335 -12.92 -19.96 -6.68
C GLN A 335 -13.40 -18.73 -5.91
N LEU A 336 -12.50 -17.76 -5.68
CA LEU A 336 -12.81 -16.51 -4.99
C LEU A 336 -13.56 -15.52 -5.88
N GLN A 337 -13.44 -15.66 -7.21
CA GLN A 337 -14.17 -14.82 -8.16
C GLN A 337 -15.69 -14.98 -8.00
N LYS A 338 -16.16 -16.22 -7.80
CA LYS A 338 -17.57 -16.52 -7.54
C LYS A 338 -18.02 -15.93 -6.20
N ALA A 339 -17.16 -16.05 -5.21
CA ALA A 339 -17.35 -15.52 -3.87
C ALA A 339 -17.56 -13.98 -3.94
N TRP A 340 -16.62 -13.28 -4.56
CA TRP A 340 -16.72 -11.84 -4.80
C TRP A 340 -17.99 -11.46 -5.57
N GLN A 341 -18.35 -12.14 -6.66
CA GLN A 341 -19.57 -11.86 -7.44
C GLN A 341 -20.85 -12.00 -6.59
N GLN A 342 -20.92 -12.99 -5.70
CA GLN A 342 -22.05 -13.15 -4.78
C GLN A 342 -22.15 -11.98 -3.77
N SER A 343 -21.01 -11.51 -3.26
CA SER A 343 -20.98 -10.36 -2.35
C SER A 343 -21.52 -9.09 -3.01
N GLN A 344 -21.29 -8.92 -4.32
CA GLN A 344 -21.84 -7.79 -5.10
C GLN A 344 -23.36 -7.88 -5.28
N LEU A 345 -23.93 -9.09 -5.37
CA LEU A 345 -25.39 -9.28 -5.41
C LEU A 345 -26.05 -8.87 -4.10
N TYR A 346 -25.38 -9.08 -2.97
CA TYR A 346 -25.86 -8.59 -1.68
C TYR A 346 -25.91 -7.06 -1.64
N LEU A 347 -24.86 -6.38 -2.11
CA LEU A 347 -24.85 -4.91 -2.21
C LEU A 347 -26.07 -4.40 -2.99
N ARG A 348 -26.40 -5.06 -4.10
CA ARG A 348 -27.59 -4.79 -4.93
C ARG A 348 -28.90 -4.83 -4.18
N GLN A 349 -29.02 -5.67 -3.18
CA GLN A 349 -30.25 -5.84 -2.41
C GLN A 349 -30.28 -4.93 -1.18
N SER A 350 -29.12 -4.56 -0.63
CA SER A 350 -29.02 -4.01 0.73
C SER A 350 -28.60 -2.55 0.83
N LEU A 351 -27.97 -1.97 -0.19
CA LEU A 351 -27.29 -0.68 -0.01
C LEU A 351 -28.22 0.54 -0.12
N HIS A 352 -29.03 0.66 -1.18
CA HIS A 352 -30.02 1.74 -1.30
C HIS A 352 -31.06 1.40 -2.39
N PRO A 353 -32.37 1.66 -2.19
CA PRO A 353 -33.40 1.33 -3.17
C PRO A 353 -33.27 2.09 -4.51
N THR A 354 -32.61 3.25 -4.53
CA THR A 354 -32.36 4.02 -5.77
C THR A 354 -30.95 3.80 -6.36
N CYS A 355 -30.19 2.85 -5.82
CA CYS A 355 -28.83 2.59 -6.28
C CYS A 355 -28.82 2.07 -7.73
N MET A 356 -28.02 2.70 -8.59
CA MET A 356 -27.86 2.31 -9.98
C MET A 356 -26.67 1.36 -10.12
N TYR A 357 -26.86 0.22 -10.78
CA TYR A 357 -25.84 -0.81 -10.94
C TYR A 357 -25.39 -0.93 -12.39
N TYR A 358 -24.08 -0.91 -12.59
CA TYR A 358 -23.42 -1.07 -13.88
C TYR A 358 -22.42 -2.21 -13.79
N VAL A 359 -22.42 -3.07 -14.82
CA VAL A 359 -21.43 -4.14 -14.96
C VAL A 359 -20.66 -3.88 -16.25
N THR A 360 -19.34 -3.83 -16.12
CA THR A 360 -18.41 -3.61 -17.21
C THR A 360 -17.72 -4.92 -17.57
N ASP A 361 -17.46 -5.13 -18.86
CA ASP A 361 -16.55 -6.17 -19.30
C ASP A 361 -15.12 -5.79 -18.88
N GLY A 362 -14.26 -6.78 -18.64
CA GLY A 362 -12.86 -6.57 -18.25
C GLY A 362 -12.52 -6.83 -16.78
N SER A 363 -11.28 -6.50 -16.42
CA SER A 363 -10.75 -6.59 -15.04
C SER A 363 -10.91 -5.29 -14.27
N ALA A 364 -10.67 -5.35 -12.96
CA ALA A 364 -10.65 -4.14 -12.12
C ALA A 364 -9.51 -3.18 -12.50
N GLY A 365 -8.34 -3.68 -12.91
CA GLY A 365 -7.21 -2.85 -13.36
C GLY A 365 -7.49 -2.14 -14.69
N GLU A 366 -8.18 -2.81 -15.62
CA GLU A 366 -8.55 -2.25 -16.93
C GLU A 366 -9.43 -1.00 -16.80
N LEU A 367 -10.23 -0.90 -15.73
CA LEU A 367 -11.05 0.29 -15.44
C LEU A 367 -10.22 1.56 -15.22
N TYR A 368 -8.98 1.43 -14.75
CA TYR A 368 -8.08 2.57 -14.55
C TYR A 368 -7.34 2.95 -15.84
N SER A 369 -6.94 1.94 -16.62
CA SER A 369 -6.27 2.12 -17.92
C SER A 369 -7.22 2.68 -18.98
N GLU A 370 -8.49 2.28 -18.95
CA GLU A 370 -9.54 2.73 -19.86
C GLU A 370 -10.71 3.34 -19.07
N PRO A 371 -10.54 4.56 -18.50
CA PRO A 371 -11.49 5.14 -17.55
C PRO A 371 -12.78 5.66 -18.21
N GLY A 372 -13.06 5.31 -19.46
CA GLY A 372 -14.19 5.86 -20.24
C GLY A 372 -15.52 5.72 -19.52
N VAL A 373 -15.84 4.51 -19.03
CA VAL A 373 -17.10 4.26 -18.31
C VAL A 373 -17.21 5.11 -17.03
N ILE A 374 -16.10 5.24 -16.30
CA ILE A 374 -16.02 6.01 -15.05
C ILE A 374 -16.26 7.50 -15.35
N VAL A 375 -15.52 8.02 -16.33
CA VAL A 375 -15.57 9.43 -16.75
C VAL A 375 -16.97 9.80 -17.23
N THR A 376 -17.57 9.01 -18.13
CA THR A 376 -18.93 9.25 -18.65
C THR A 376 -19.95 9.25 -17.51
N LYS A 377 -19.83 8.33 -16.54
CA LYS A 377 -20.79 8.23 -15.44
C LYS A 377 -20.72 9.44 -14.51
N ILE A 378 -19.51 9.88 -14.16
CA ILE A 378 -19.32 11.05 -13.30
C ILE A 378 -19.75 12.32 -14.04
N GLN A 379 -19.43 12.45 -15.34
CA GLN A 379 -19.89 13.55 -16.18
C GLN A 379 -21.42 13.69 -16.17
N GLN A 380 -22.16 12.58 -16.29
CA GLN A 380 -23.62 12.60 -16.18
C GLN A 380 -24.11 13.14 -14.82
N LEU A 381 -23.43 12.80 -13.72
CA LEU A 381 -23.77 13.28 -12.39
C LEU A 381 -23.48 14.79 -12.24
N VAL A 382 -22.32 15.24 -12.68
CA VAL A 382 -21.94 16.67 -12.72
C VAL A 382 -22.97 17.47 -13.52
N TYR A 383 -23.31 17.00 -14.73
CA TYR A 383 -24.29 17.63 -15.60
C TYR A 383 -25.67 17.72 -14.94
N LYS A 384 -26.15 16.59 -14.38
CA LYS A 384 -27.43 16.53 -13.67
C LYS A 384 -27.46 17.50 -12.48
N TRP A 385 -26.37 17.59 -11.72
CA TRP A 385 -26.28 18.52 -10.60
C TRP A 385 -26.36 19.98 -11.07
N ARG A 386 -25.59 20.35 -12.10
CA ARG A 386 -25.58 21.73 -12.61
C ARG A 386 -26.93 22.19 -13.13
N ILE A 387 -27.67 21.32 -13.83
CA ILE A 387 -29.04 21.66 -14.28
C ILE A 387 -29.95 22.02 -13.10
N ASN A 388 -29.81 21.32 -11.97
CA ASN A 388 -30.72 21.48 -10.85
C ASN A 388 -30.33 22.64 -9.92
N TYR A 389 -29.05 23.01 -9.86
CA TYR A 389 -28.52 23.87 -8.79
C TYR A 389 -27.60 25.00 -9.25
N ASP A 390 -27.09 25.00 -10.49
CA ASP A 390 -26.20 26.07 -10.94
C ASP A 390 -27.00 27.30 -11.40
N THR A 391 -26.76 28.44 -10.76
CA THR A 391 -27.55 29.67 -10.94
C THR A 391 -27.04 30.55 -12.08
N PHE A 392 -25.81 30.31 -12.55
CA PHE A 392 -25.23 30.98 -13.73
C PHE A 392 -24.61 29.91 -14.63
N PRO A 393 -25.28 29.52 -15.73
CA PRO A 393 -24.66 28.60 -16.66
C PRO A 393 -23.57 29.37 -17.41
N THR A 394 -22.34 29.37 -16.90
CA THR A 394 -21.13 29.67 -17.70
C THR A 394 -20.80 28.54 -18.67
N VAL A 395 -21.88 27.93 -19.19
CA VAL A 395 -22.06 27.10 -20.37
C VAL A 395 -21.52 25.65 -20.20
N HIS A 396 -22.04 24.57 -20.78
CA HIS A 396 -22.42 24.24 -22.16
C HIS A 396 -23.10 22.84 -22.12
N THR A 397 -24.01 22.55 -23.05
CA THR A 397 -24.82 21.32 -23.17
C THR A 397 -24.02 20.01 -23.00
N PHE A 398 -24.66 18.88 -22.65
CA PHE A 398 -23.99 17.57 -22.52
C PHE A 398 -23.08 17.23 -23.71
N ARG A 399 -23.49 17.64 -24.91
CA ARG A 399 -22.76 17.45 -26.18
C ARG A 399 -21.47 18.26 -26.27
N GLU A 400 -21.46 19.45 -25.69
CA GLU A 400 -20.25 20.29 -25.61
C GLU A 400 -19.30 19.77 -24.53
N GLN A 401 -19.82 19.21 -23.43
CA GLN A 401 -18.98 18.48 -22.48
C GLN A 401 -18.38 17.19 -23.10
N GLU A 402 -19.11 16.48 -23.96
CA GLU A 402 -18.54 15.38 -24.76
C GLU A 402 -17.39 15.86 -25.65
N SER A 403 -17.54 17.00 -26.34
CA SER A 403 -16.46 17.58 -27.15
C SER A 403 -15.23 18.01 -26.36
N LEU A 404 -15.37 18.29 -25.06
CA LEU A 404 -14.22 18.53 -24.18
C LEU A 404 -13.48 17.24 -23.84
N LEU A 405 -14.14 16.08 -23.85
CA LEU A 405 -13.56 14.79 -23.45
C LEU A 405 -12.90 14.01 -24.59
N GLU A 406 -13.30 14.29 -25.84
CA GLU A 406 -12.54 13.96 -27.06
C GLU A 406 -11.18 14.70 -27.08
#